data_AF-A0A382EF30-F1
#
_entry.id   AF-A0A382EF30-F1
#
_cell.length_a   1.000
_cell.length_b   1.000
_cell.length_c   1.000
_cell.angle_alpha   90.00
_cell.angle_beta   90.00
_cell.angle_gamma   90.00
#
_symmetry.space_group_name_H-M   'P 1'
#
loop_
_entity.id
_entity.type
_entity.pdbx_description
1 polymer ?
#
loop_
_entity_poly.entity_id
_entity_poly.type
_entity_poly.pdbx_seq_one_letter_code
_entity_poly.pdbx_strand_id
1 'polypeptide(L)'
;MARQEVNIGVEGNDGTGDSIRESFRKTNENFSELYAVFGQGGTIRFTALSDTPDELTANTIPLVNDAATAVQLVTLASNSAI
;
A
#
# COMPACT_ATOMS: atom_id res chain seq x y z
N MET A 1 -8.89 7.38 -2.69
CA MET A 1 -9.51 8.26 -1.68
C MET A 1 -8.67 8.18 -0.40
N ALA A 2 -9.06 8.85 0.67
CA ALA A 2 -8.38 8.70 1.96
C ALA A 2 -9.12 7.65 2.81
N ARG A 3 -8.38 6.83 3.57
CA ARG A 3 -8.96 5.87 4.54
C ARG A 3 -9.97 6.60 5.43
N GLN A 4 -11.19 6.07 5.50
CA GLN A 4 -12.23 6.59 6.38
C GLN A 4 -12.16 5.89 7.74
N GLU A 5 -11.91 6.64 8.80
CA GLU A 5 -11.86 6.11 10.16
C GLU A 5 -13.26 6.06 10.79
N VAL A 6 -13.55 4.93 11.45
CA VAL A 6 -14.75 4.76 12.27
C VAL A 6 -14.49 5.42 13.62
N ASN A 7 -15.24 6.48 13.93
CA ASN A 7 -15.20 7.13 15.22
C ASN A 7 -15.92 6.25 16.25
N ILE A 8 -15.20 5.77 17.27
CA ILE A 8 -15.73 4.91 18.33
C ILE A 8 -16.34 5.67 19.51
N GLY A 9 -16.29 7.01 19.49
CA GLY A 9 -16.65 7.87 20.62
C GLY A 9 -15.48 8.10 21.58
N VAL A 10 -15.75 8.77 22.70
CA VAL A 10 -14.79 9.00 23.80
C VAL A 10 -14.90 7.89 24.84
N GLU A 11 -16.13 7.48 25.16
CA GLU A 11 -16.43 6.42 26.13
C GLU A 11 -17.47 5.42 25.58
N GLY A 12 -17.55 4.24 26.19
CA GLY A 12 -18.49 3.20 25.78
C GLY A 12 -19.95 3.63 25.95
N ASN A 13 -20.73 3.59 24.86
CA ASN A 13 -22.14 3.99 24.79
C ASN A 13 -22.42 5.49 25.04
N ASP A 14 -21.43 6.37 24.84
CA ASP A 14 -21.56 7.82 25.08
C ASP A 14 -22.36 8.59 24.00
N GLY A 15 -22.59 7.98 22.83
CA GLY A 15 -23.29 8.61 21.70
C GLY A 15 -22.47 9.64 20.92
N THR A 16 -21.17 9.78 21.17
CA THR A 16 -20.27 10.72 20.45
C THR A 16 -19.57 10.09 19.24
N GLY A 17 -19.62 8.76 19.12
CA GLY A 17 -19.13 7.99 17.97
C GLY A 17 -20.04 8.03 16.74
N ASP A 18 -19.59 7.37 15.66
CA ASP A 18 -20.41 7.15 14.47
C ASP A 18 -21.62 6.25 14.78
N SER A 19 -22.76 6.53 14.14
CA SER A 19 -23.86 5.56 14.14
C SER A 19 -23.45 4.28 13.41
N ILE A 20 -24.00 3.13 13.82
CA ILE A 20 -23.77 1.81 13.18
C ILE A 20 -23.90 1.88 11.64
N ARG A 21 -24.87 2.66 11.13
CA ARG A 21 -25.07 2.87 9.69
C ARG A 21 -23.87 3.55 9.03
N GLU A 22 -23.30 4.58 9.64
CA GLU A 22 -22.15 5.30 9.10
C GLU A 22 -20.87 4.48 9.27
N SER A 23 -20.68 3.79 10.39
CA SER A 23 -19.56 2.86 10.60
C SER A 23 -19.51 1.78 9.53
N PHE A 24 -20.65 1.14 9.20
CA PHE A 24 -20.71 0.15 8.13
C PHE A 24 -20.63 0.77 6.73
N ARG A 25 -21.08 2.02 6.52
CA ARG A 25 -20.84 2.74 5.26
C ARG A 25 -19.35 2.97 5.02
N LYS A 26 -18.65 3.58 5.98
CA LYS A 26 -17.20 3.80 5.96
C LYS A 26 -16.44 2.49 5.75
N THR A 27 -16.86 1.42 6.42
CA THR A 27 -16.30 0.07 6.26
C THR A 27 -16.47 -0.45 4.83
N ASN A 28 -17.68 -0.36 4.27
CA ASN A 28 -17.95 -0.75 2.88
C ASN A 28 -17.19 0.09 1.86
N GLU A 29 -17.04 1.40 2.10
CA GLU A 29 -16.30 2.29 1.20
C GLU A 29 -14.79 2.01 1.22
N ASN A 30 -14.20 1.80 2.41
CA ASN A 30 -12.81 1.34 2.55
C ASN A 30 -12.57 -0.03 1.87
N PHE A 31 -13.45 -1.01 2.09
CA PHE A 31 -13.32 -2.31 1.44
C PHE A 31 -13.58 -2.24 -0.06
N SER A 32 -14.52 -1.43 -0.52
CA SER A 32 -14.77 -1.20 -1.94
C SER A 32 -13.56 -0.55 -2.62
N GLU A 33 -12.84 0.36 -1.94
CA GLU A 33 -11.59 0.90 -2.43
C GLU A 33 -10.50 -0.17 -2.56
N LEU A 34 -10.30 -1.02 -1.54
CA LEU A 34 -9.38 -2.15 -1.62
C LEU A 34 -9.78 -3.14 -2.74
N TYR A 35 -11.04 -3.56 -2.80
CA TYR A 35 -11.54 -4.49 -3.81
C TYR A 35 -11.63 -3.89 -5.21
N ALA A 36 -11.73 -2.57 -5.38
CA ALA A 36 -11.65 -1.92 -6.69
C ALA A 36 -10.23 -2.00 -7.25
N VAL A 37 -9.21 -1.83 -6.39
CA VAL A 37 -7.80 -2.07 -6.78
C VAL A 37 -7.62 -3.51 -7.26
N PHE A 38 -8.06 -4.51 -6.48
CA PHE A 38 -7.88 -5.93 -6.86
C PHE A 38 -8.81 -6.42 -7.99
N GLY A 39 -10.03 -5.91 -8.06
CA GLY A 39 -11.13 -6.45 -8.87
C GLY A 39 -11.09 -6.07 -10.35
N GLN A 40 -10.41 -4.98 -10.71
CA GLN A 40 -10.24 -4.54 -12.10
C GLN A 40 -9.04 -5.23 -12.81
N GLY A 41 -8.63 -6.42 -12.34
CA GLY A 41 -7.39 -7.07 -12.75
C GLY A 41 -6.13 -6.36 -12.24
N GLY A 42 -6.28 -5.42 -11.29
CA GLY A 42 -5.22 -4.64 -10.69
C GLY A 42 -4.49 -5.41 -9.58
N THR A 43 -3.73 -6.43 -9.97
CA THR A 43 -2.58 -6.82 -9.15
C THR A 43 -1.70 -5.59 -9.03
N ILE A 44 -1.40 -5.13 -7.80
CA ILE A 44 -0.22 -4.28 -7.59
C ILE A 44 0.94 -5.10 -8.15
N ARG A 45 1.62 -4.62 -9.20
CA ARG A 45 2.56 -5.46 -9.99
C ARG A 45 3.91 -5.69 -9.29
N PHE A 46 3.87 -5.78 -7.98
CA PHE A 46 4.91 -6.23 -7.07
C PHE A 46 4.32 -7.35 -6.21
N THR A 47 5.11 -8.37 -5.92
CA THR A 47 4.65 -9.59 -5.23
C THR A 47 4.22 -9.39 -3.76
N ALA A 48 4.57 -8.28 -3.09
CA ALA A 48 4.18 -8.05 -1.68
C ALA A 48 3.93 -6.58 -1.24
N LEU A 49 4.19 -5.56 -2.06
CA LEU A 49 4.43 -4.14 -1.69
C LEU A 49 5.68 -3.94 -0.82
N SER A 50 5.83 -4.71 0.26
CA SER A 50 7.04 -4.73 1.09
C SER A 50 8.27 -5.32 0.36
N ASP A 51 8.10 -5.73 -0.89
CA ASP A 51 9.14 -6.20 -1.80
C ASP A 51 9.70 -5.08 -2.70
N THR A 52 9.26 -3.83 -2.53
CA THR A 52 9.89 -2.66 -3.16
C THR A 52 10.81 -1.91 -2.18
N PRO A 53 11.86 -1.22 -2.64
CA PRO A 53 12.73 -0.42 -1.78
C PRO A 53 12.01 0.77 -1.13
N ASP A 54 12.32 1.05 0.13
CA ASP A 54 11.73 2.15 0.91
C ASP A 54 12.09 3.55 0.37
N GLU A 55 13.21 3.68 -0.34
CA GLU A 55 13.71 4.95 -0.89
C GLU A 55 14.01 4.84 -2.40
N LEU A 56 13.73 5.93 -3.14
CA LEU A 56 14.03 6.04 -4.57
C LEU A 56 15.35 6.80 -4.80
N THR A 57 16.33 6.11 -5.38
CA THR A 57 17.62 6.72 -5.77
C THR A 57 17.63 7.09 -7.24
N ALA A 58 18.00 8.33 -7.57
CA ALA A 58 18.06 8.81 -8.95
C ALA A 58 19.04 7.99 -9.83
N ASN A 59 18.68 7.80 -11.10
CA ASN A 59 19.49 7.11 -12.12
C ASN A 59 19.83 5.63 -11.80
N THR A 60 18.93 4.93 -11.10
CA THR A 60 19.06 3.49 -10.80
C THR A 60 18.09 2.64 -11.63
N ILE A 61 18.40 1.34 -11.75
CA ILE A 61 17.57 0.35 -12.43
C ILE A 61 16.95 -0.62 -11.40
N PRO A 62 15.64 -0.88 -11.45
CA PRO A 62 15.03 -1.95 -10.65
C PRO A 62 15.37 -3.33 -11.21
N LEU A 63 15.89 -4.22 -10.36
CA LEU A 63 16.14 -5.63 -10.63
C LEU A 63 15.54 -6.49 -9.52
N VAL A 64 15.28 -7.78 -9.79
CA VAL A 64 14.98 -8.75 -8.73
C VAL A 64 16.27 -9.06 -7.96
N ASN A 65 16.17 -9.25 -6.64
CA ASN A 65 17.30 -9.64 -5.79
C ASN A 65 17.69 -11.12 -5.96
N ASP A 66 18.89 -11.49 -5.51
CA ASP A 66 19.42 -12.86 -5.67
C ASP A 66 18.55 -13.95 -5.01
N ALA A 67 17.77 -13.57 -4.00
CA ALA A 67 16.83 -14.47 -3.31
C ALA A 67 15.48 -14.63 -4.02
N ALA A 68 15.20 -13.87 -5.09
CA ALA A 68 13.90 -13.78 -5.77
C ALA A 68 12.72 -13.41 -4.85
N THR A 69 12.98 -12.60 -3.81
CA THR A 69 12.00 -12.16 -2.80
C THR A 69 11.71 -10.67 -2.83
N ALA A 70 12.54 -9.85 -3.47
CA ALA A 70 12.40 -8.40 -3.52
C ALA A 70 12.92 -7.79 -4.83
N VAL A 71 12.45 -6.59 -5.13
CA VAL A 71 13.04 -5.68 -6.12
C VAL A 71 14.05 -4.80 -5.41
N GLN A 72 15.24 -4.66 -5.99
CA GLN A 72 16.31 -3.77 -5.55
C GLN A 72 16.65 -2.75 -6.64
N LEU A 73 17.09 -1.55 -6.23
CA LEU A 73 17.64 -0.55 -7.15
C LEU A 73 19.15 -0.72 -7.26
N VAL A 74 19.66 -0.92 -8.48
CA VAL A 74 21.11 -0.98 -8.75
C VAL A 74 21.56 0.22 -9.56
N THR A 75 22.81 0.66 -9.34
CA THR A 75 23.46 1.65 -10.19
C THR A 75 24.01 1.00 -11.46
N LEU A 76 23.87 1.68 -12.60
CA LEU A 76 24.63 1.33 -13.80
C LEU A 76 26.08 1.76 -13.61
N ALA A 77 26.91 0.87 -13.09
CA ALA A 77 28.36 1.00 -13.22
C ALA A 77 28.77 0.52 -14.62
N SER A 78 29.22 1.43 -15.50
CA SER A 78 30.05 0.98 -16.62
C SER A 78 31.34 0.39 -16.06
N ASN A 79 31.83 -0.70 -16.64
CA ASN A 79 33.15 -1.22 -16.32
C ASN A 79 34.25 -0.32 -16.92
N SER A 80 34.34 0.89 -16.37
CA SER A 80 35.35 1.90 -16.66
C SER A 80 36.37 1.94 -15.52
N ALA A 81 36.76 0.76 -15.07
CA ALA A 81 37.87 0.52 -14.15
C ALA A 81 38.96 -0.25 -14.91
N ILE A 82 39.85 0.52 -15.54
CA ILE A 82 41.25 0.17 -15.79
C ILE A 82 42.05 1.15 -14.94
#